data_AF-A0A7C1T5L2-F1
#
_entry.id   AF-A0A7C1T5L2-F1
#
_cell.length_a   1.000
_cell.length_b   1.000
_cell.length_c   1.000
_cell.angle_alpha   90.00
_cell.angle_beta   90.00
_cell.angle_gamma   90.00
#
_symmetry.space_group_name_H-M   'P 1'
#
loop_
_entity.id
_entity.type
_entity.pdbx_description
1 polymer ?
#
loop_
_entity_poly.entity_id
_entity_poly.type
_entity_poly.pdbx_seq_one_letter_code
_entity_poly.pdbx_strand_id
1 'polypeptide(L)'
;MKKLSDLDVEGKAVLLRGSLNVPLGKGGEILDDFRLRSLLATIQNLTKAKAKVVIIGHLGRPKGKDEKLSLRPVAVRLGELLGSEVQFFEDCIGEDTEAKVQDLNPGEVLVLENLRFYKEERENDAAFAASLSRLVSRLPTIWMKECWLSIYGIRQRDSFWFL
;
A
#
# COMPACT_ATOMS: atom_id res chain seq x y z
N MET A 1 -9.75 -16.51 14.15
CA MET A 1 -9.04 -15.33 13.62
C MET A 1 -7.69 -15.83 13.11
N LYS A 2 -7.40 -15.74 11.81
CA LYS A 2 -6.10 -16.20 11.27
C LYS A 2 -5.03 -15.15 11.56
N LYS A 3 -3.88 -15.57 12.09
CA LYS A 3 -2.72 -14.71 12.27
C LYS A 3 -1.92 -14.65 10.97
N LEU A 4 -1.09 -13.63 10.80
CA LEU A 4 -0.12 -13.54 9.70
C LEU A 4 0.80 -14.77 9.63
N SER A 5 1.09 -15.39 10.78
CA SER A 5 1.87 -16.63 10.90
C SER A 5 1.19 -17.85 10.26
N ASP A 6 -0.13 -17.80 10.05
CA ASP A 6 -0.91 -18.93 9.55
C ASP A 6 -1.13 -18.85 8.04
N LEU A 7 -0.48 -17.90 7.37
CA LEU A 7 -0.57 -17.70 5.93
C LEU A 7 0.67 -18.23 5.21
N ASP A 8 0.40 -19.01 4.18
CA ASP A 8 1.37 -19.27 3.13
C ASP A 8 1.44 -18.06 2.18
N VAL A 9 2.33 -17.12 2.48
CA VAL A 9 2.62 -15.92 1.67
C VAL A 9 3.97 -15.99 0.96
N GLU A 10 4.72 -17.08 1.12
CA GLU A 10 6.05 -17.22 0.57
C GLU A 10 6.02 -17.13 -0.97
N GLY A 11 6.82 -16.22 -1.52
CA GLY A 11 6.88 -15.94 -2.96
C GLY A 11 5.64 -15.25 -3.55
N LYS A 12 4.59 -15.03 -2.77
CA LYS A 12 3.32 -14.43 -3.22
C LYS A 12 3.35 -12.91 -3.06
N ALA A 13 2.71 -12.23 -3.99
CA ALA A 13 2.45 -10.79 -3.87
C ALA A 13 1.32 -10.53 -2.88
N VAL A 14 1.55 -9.64 -1.92
CA VAL A 14 0.62 -9.25 -0.86
C VAL A 14 0.35 -7.75 -0.96
N LEU A 15 -0.93 -7.38 -1.09
CA LEU A 15 -1.36 -5.98 -1.15
C LEU A 15 -1.59 -5.47 0.28
N LEU A 16 -0.77 -4.51 0.71
CA LEU A 16 -0.86 -3.85 2.00
C LEU A 16 -1.40 -2.42 1.81
N ARG A 17 -2.66 -2.20 2.20
CA ARG A 17 -3.21 -0.83 2.25
C ARG A 17 -2.77 -0.15 3.54
N GLY A 18 -1.85 0.81 3.43
CA GLY A 18 -1.24 1.52 4.55
C GLY A 18 -1.77 2.95 4.73
N SER A 19 -1.70 3.47 5.95
CA SER A 19 -1.93 4.89 6.23
C SER A 19 -0.70 5.73 5.90
N LEU A 20 -0.48 5.99 4.61
CA LEU A 20 0.67 6.75 4.12
C LEU A 20 0.48 8.28 4.20
N ASN A 21 -0.65 8.74 4.73
CA ASN A 21 -0.99 10.16 4.81
C ASN A 21 -0.22 10.85 5.95
N VAL A 22 1.03 11.24 5.69
CA VAL A 22 1.92 11.92 6.63
C VAL A 22 1.91 13.44 6.41
N PRO A 23 2.11 14.25 7.46
CA PRO A 23 2.28 15.69 7.28
C PRO A 23 3.59 15.98 6.54
N LEU A 24 3.48 16.77 5.48
CA LEU A 24 4.63 17.26 4.71
C LEU A 24 4.95 18.71 5.07
N GLY A 25 6.24 19.02 5.12
CA GLY A 25 6.74 20.38 5.22
C GLY A 25 6.71 21.12 3.89
N LYS A 26 7.20 22.37 3.89
CA LYS A 26 7.12 23.23 2.70
C LYS A 26 7.99 22.74 1.54
N GLY A 27 9.04 21.96 1.83
CA GLY A 27 9.94 21.37 0.84
C GLY A 27 9.56 19.93 0.44
N GLY A 28 8.45 19.39 0.95
CA GLY A 28 8.05 17.99 0.71
C GLY A 28 8.69 16.98 1.65
N GLU A 29 9.42 17.44 2.66
CA GLU A 29 9.97 16.61 3.73
C GLU A 29 8.87 16.08 4.66
N ILE A 30 9.03 14.84 5.14
CA ILE A 30 8.08 14.25 6.11
C ILE A 30 8.38 14.83 7.49
N LEU A 31 7.39 15.51 8.08
CA LEU A 31 7.53 16.14 9.41
C LEU A 31 7.30 15.15 10.55
N ASP A 32 6.44 14.16 10.34
CA ASP A 32 6.09 13.13 11.32
C ASP A 32 5.89 11.79 10.61
N ASP A 33 6.64 10.78 11.04
CA ASP A 33 6.65 9.43 10.48
C ASP A 33 5.94 8.40 11.37
N PHE A 34 5.22 8.81 12.42
CA PHE A 34 4.50 7.92 13.33
C PHE A 34 3.62 6.90 12.60
N ARG A 35 2.93 7.36 11.55
CA ARG A 35 2.06 6.50 10.72
C ARG A 35 2.83 5.50 9.86
N LEU A 36 4.07 5.79 9.50
CA LEU A 36 4.93 4.85 8.78
C LEU A 36 5.50 3.82 9.75
N ARG A 37 5.84 4.24 10.98
CA ARG A 37 6.33 3.36 12.04
C ARG A 37 5.34 2.27 12.41
N SER A 38 4.04 2.55 12.41
CA SER A 38 3.02 1.53 12.68
C SER A 38 2.96 0.44 11.61
N LEU A 39 3.42 0.70 10.39
CA LEU A 39 3.46 -0.29 9.32
C LEU A 39 4.67 -1.25 9.43
N LEU A 40 5.73 -0.85 10.12
CA LEU A 40 7.02 -1.57 10.11
C LEU A 40 6.88 -3.01 10.58
N ALA A 41 6.17 -3.25 11.69
CA ALA A 41 5.98 -4.60 12.21
C ALA A 41 5.28 -5.51 11.19
N THR A 42 4.31 -4.96 10.46
CA THR A 42 3.57 -5.67 9.41
C THR A 42 4.48 -6.01 8.24
N ILE A 43 5.20 -5.01 7.73
CA ILE A 43 6.08 -5.16 6.57
C ILE A 43 7.18 -6.16 6.91
N GLN A 44 7.81 -6.04 8.07
CA GLN A 44 8.85 -6.96 8.51
C GLN A 44 8.35 -8.40 8.65
N ASN A 45 7.12 -8.61 9.13
CA ASN A 45 6.56 -9.96 9.23
C ASN A 45 6.33 -10.57 7.84
N LEU A 46 5.81 -9.78 6.89
CA LEU A 46 5.59 -10.22 5.52
C LEU A 46 6.90 -10.50 4.77
N THR A 47 7.89 -9.61 4.89
CA THR A 47 9.18 -9.77 4.21
C THR A 47 9.99 -10.93 4.81
N LYS A 48 9.94 -11.14 6.13
CA LYS A 48 10.50 -12.34 6.79
C LYS A 48 9.87 -13.64 6.30
N ALA A 49 8.56 -13.60 6.03
CA ALA A 49 7.83 -14.71 5.41
C ALA A 49 8.01 -14.79 3.88
N LYS A 50 8.98 -14.05 3.32
CA LYS A 50 9.32 -14.04 1.88
C LYS A 50 8.15 -13.64 0.97
N ALA A 51 7.20 -12.86 1.47
CA ALA A 51 6.18 -12.23 0.65
C ALA A 51 6.78 -11.10 -0.20
N LYS A 52 6.22 -10.87 -1.39
CA LYS A 52 6.46 -9.65 -2.18
C LYS A 52 5.44 -8.60 -1.72
N VAL A 53 5.88 -7.55 -1.03
CA VAL A 53 4.96 -6.61 -0.37
C VAL A 53 4.67 -5.43 -1.29
N VAL A 54 3.40 -5.24 -1.66
CA VAL A 54 2.95 -4.10 -2.46
C VAL A 54 2.12 -3.18 -1.58
N ILE A 55 2.65 -2.00 -1.28
CA ILE A 55 2.03 -1.02 -0.40
C ILE A 55 1.27 0.00 -1.25
N ILE A 56 -0.02 0.18 -0.92
CA ILE A 56 -0.88 1.19 -1.53
C ILE A 56 -1.42 2.12 -0.45
N GLY A 57 -1.66 3.37 -0.81
CA GLY A 57 -2.18 4.35 0.11
C GLY A 57 -2.48 5.67 -0.56
N HIS A 58 -2.74 6.68 0.25
CA HIS A 58 -2.96 8.02 -0.24
C HIS A 58 -2.24 9.05 0.62
N LEU A 59 -1.96 10.18 0.00
CA LEU A 59 -1.40 11.36 0.66
C LEU A 59 -2.25 12.57 0.30
N GLY A 60 -2.72 13.28 1.34
CA GLY A 60 -3.56 14.47 1.16
C GLY A 60 -4.86 14.22 0.38
N ARG A 61 -5.35 15.29 -0.26
CA ARG A 61 -6.58 15.30 -1.08
C ARG A 61 -6.31 16.01 -2.41
N PRO A 62 -5.53 15.41 -3.31
CA PRO A 62 -5.19 16.00 -4.62
C PRO A 62 -6.43 16.23 -5.50
N LYS A 63 -6.51 17.27 -6.32
CA LYS A 63 -7.61 17.42 -7.30
C LYS A 63 -7.30 16.77 -8.66
N GLY A 64 -6.14 16.14 -8.78
CA GLY A 64 -5.59 15.44 -9.95
C GLY A 64 -4.16 15.02 -9.63
N LYS A 65 -3.39 14.55 -10.61
CA LYS A 65 -1.97 14.22 -10.38
C LYS A 65 -1.21 15.48 -9.91
N ASP A 66 -0.58 15.39 -8.75
CA ASP A 66 0.17 16.48 -8.12
C ASP A 66 1.46 15.93 -7.53
N GLU A 67 2.60 16.30 -8.10
CA GLU A 67 3.93 15.82 -7.68
C GLU A 67 4.22 16.12 -6.21
N LYS A 68 3.64 17.19 -5.64
CA LYS A 68 3.81 17.53 -4.22
C LYS A 68 3.14 16.53 -3.28
N LEU A 69 2.19 15.76 -3.79
CA LEU A 69 1.47 14.73 -3.07
C LEU A 69 1.85 13.32 -3.55
N SER A 70 3.00 13.17 -4.19
CA SER A 70 3.57 11.87 -4.54
C SER A 70 3.97 11.08 -3.30
N LEU A 71 3.88 9.76 -3.37
CA LEU A 71 4.33 8.84 -2.34
C LEU A 71 5.83 8.51 -2.42
N ARG A 72 6.57 9.06 -3.39
CA ARG A 72 8.03 8.85 -3.51
C ARG A 72 8.79 9.18 -2.20
N PRO A 73 8.56 10.30 -1.50
CA PRO A 73 9.24 10.58 -0.24
C PRO A 73 8.88 9.57 0.86
N VAL A 74 7.66 9.02 0.81
CA VAL A 74 7.20 8.00 1.76
C VAL A 74 7.92 6.67 1.54
N ALA A 75 8.14 6.27 0.28
CA ALA A 75 8.91 5.08 -0.05
C ALA A 75 10.35 5.18 0.47
N VAL A 76 11.01 6.32 0.25
CA VAL A 76 12.37 6.59 0.76
C VAL A 76 12.40 6.47 2.29
N ARG A 77 11.47 7.14 2.97
CA ARG A 77 11.42 7.11 4.44
C ARG A 77 11.11 5.72 4.99
N LEU A 78 10.24 4.94 4.34
CA LEU A 78 10.00 3.55 4.72
C LEU A 78 11.28 2.71 4.58
N GLY A 79 12.07 2.92 3.53
CA GLY A 79 13.35 2.24 3.35
C GLY A 79 14.34 2.55 4.47
N GLU A 80 14.47 3.83 4.84
CA GLU A 80 15.30 4.25 5.98
C GLU A 80 14.87 3.59 7.29
N LEU A 81 13.55 3.52 7.55
CA LEU A 81 13.00 2.93 8.78
C LEU A 81 13.15 1.40 8.82
N LEU A 82 13.08 0.73 7.67
CA LEU A 82 13.24 -0.72 7.57
C LEU A 82 14.71 -1.15 7.52
N GLY A 83 15.62 -0.24 7.15
CA GLY A 83 17.01 -0.57 6.85
C GLY A 83 17.15 -1.45 5.59
N SER A 84 16.19 -1.36 4.67
CA SER A 84 16.15 -2.13 3.42
C SER A 84 15.63 -1.26 2.29
N GLU A 85 15.97 -1.60 1.05
CA GLU A 85 15.44 -0.89 -0.11
C GLU A 85 13.91 -1.06 -0.21
N VAL A 86 13.22 0.06 -0.45
CA VAL A 86 11.79 0.09 -0.75
C VAL A 86 11.66 0.73 -2.12
N GLN A 87 11.19 -0.06 -3.08
CA GLN A 87 11.00 0.39 -4.45
C GLN A 87 9.77 1.31 -4.52
N PHE A 88 9.78 2.21 -5.50
CA PHE A 88 8.65 3.10 -5.79
C PHE A 88 8.26 2.96 -7.27
N PHE A 89 6.96 2.94 -7.55
CA PHE A 89 6.42 2.97 -8.91
C PHE A 89 5.37 4.06 -9.06
N GLU A 90 5.41 4.78 -10.18
CA GLU A 90 4.65 6.02 -10.41
C GLU A 90 3.20 5.83 -10.87
N ASP A 91 2.77 4.58 -11.02
CA ASP A 91 1.41 4.17 -11.37
C ASP A 91 0.87 3.17 -10.33
N CYS A 92 -0.45 3.06 -10.26
CA CYS A 92 -1.16 2.14 -9.38
C CYS A 92 -1.82 0.98 -10.12
N ILE A 93 -2.07 1.12 -11.43
CA ILE A 93 -2.84 0.16 -12.23
C ILE A 93 -2.27 0.07 -13.65
N GLY A 94 -2.61 -1.01 -14.37
CA GLY A 94 -2.19 -1.21 -15.76
C GLY A 94 -1.08 -2.24 -15.90
N GLU A 95 -0.74 -2.54 -17.14
CA GLU A 95 0.18 -3.62 -17.51
C GLU A 95 1.59 -3.40 -16.92
N ASP A 96 2.08 -2.14 -16.92
CA ASP A 96 3.39 -1.82 -16.36
C ASP A 96 3.44 -2.01 -14.84
N THR A 97 2.36 -1.67 -14.12
CA THR A 97 2.27 -1.93 -12.68
C THR A 97 2.21 -3.43 -12.39
N GLU A 98 1.44 -4.19 -13.17
CA GLU A 98 1.37 -5.64 -13.06
C GLU A 98 2.74 -6.29 -13.29
N ALA A 99 3.44 -5.89 -14.35
CA ALA A 99 4.79 -6.34 -14.65
C ALA A 99 5.76 -6.00 -13.51
N LYS A 100 5.69 -4.78 -12.98
CA LYS A 100 6.56 -4.35 -11.88
C LYS A 100 6.33 -5.15 -10.59
N VAL A 101 5.08 -5.50 -10.28
CA VAL A 101 4.74 -6.34 -9.12
C VAL A 101 5.21 -7.78 -9.32
N GLN A 102 5.11 -8.31 -10.54
CA GLN A 102 5.58 -9.66 -10.86
C GLN A 102 7.11 -9.79 -10.74
N ASP A 103 7.84 -8.75 -11.16
CA ASP A 103 9.30 -8.67 -11.13
C ASP A 103 9.91 -8.58 -9.71
N LEU A 104 9.09 -8.27 -8.69
CA LEU A 104 9.58 -8.23 -7.30
C LEU A 104 10.15 -9.57 -6.85
N ASN A 105 11.28 -9.55 -6.16
CA ASN A 105 11.84 -10.72 -5.52
C ASN A 105 11.15 -11.02 -4.17
N PRO A 106 11.12 -12.28 -3.72
CA PRO A 106 10.59 -12.64 -2.41
C PRO A 106 11.28 -11.87 -1.26
N GLY A 107 10.49 -11.09 -0.51
CA GLY A 107 10.98 -10.23 0.57
C GLY A 107 11.19 -8.76 0.17
N GLU A 108 11.00 -8.40 -1.09
CA GLU A 108 11.04 -7.01 -1.53
C GLU A 108 9.75 -6.26 -1.23
N VAL A 109 9.87 -4.93 -1.13
CA VAL A 109 8.79 -4.01 -0.83
C VAL A 109 8.68 -2.99 -1.97
N LEU A 110 7.47 -2.79 -2.46
CA LEU A 110 7.11 -1.80 -3.47
C LEU A 110 6.03 -0.87 -2.93
N VAL A 111 6.21 0.43 -3.08
CA VAL A 111 5.18 1.44 -2.84
C VAL A 111 4.68 1.93 -4.19
N LEU A 112 3.37 1.83 -4.42
CA LEU A 112 2.74 2.43 -5.60
C LEU A 112 2.42 3.90 -5.34
N GLU A 113 2.10 4.62 -6.41
CA GLU A 113 1.77 6.04 -6.33
C GLU A 113 0.45 6.29 -5.57
N ASN A 114 0.16 7.56 -5.31
CA ASN A 114 -1.00 8.02 -4.57
C ASN A 114 -2.32 7.60 -5.26
N LEU A 115 -3.05 6.68 -4.63
CA LEU A 115 -4.34 6.18 -5.14
C LEU A 115 -5.35 7.30 -5.42
N ARG A 116 -5.27 8.42 -4.70
CA ARG A 116 -6.18 9.56 -4.88
C ARG A 116 -5.88 10.41 -6.12
N PHE A 117 -4.86 10.07 -6.91
CA PHE A 117 -4.71 10.60 -8.27
C PHE A 117 -5.75 10.04 -9.24
N TYR A 118 -6.30 8.86 -8.93
CA TYR A 118 -7.46 8.28 -9.61
C TYR A 118 -8.71 8.79 -8.90
N LYS A 119 -9.63 9.38 -9.67
CA LYS A 119 -10.94 9.81 -9.14
C LYS A 119 -11.76 8.61 -8.69
N GLU A 120 -11.55 7.48 -9.34
CA GLU A 120 -12.18 6.18 -9.15
C GLU A 120 -12.01 5.67 -7.71
N GLU A 121 -10.85 5.95 -7.07
CA GLU A 121 -10.61 5.63 -5.66
C GLU A 121 -11.57 6.39 -4.73
N ARG A 122 -11.93 7.63 -5.06
CA ARG A 122 -12.87 8.44 -4.25
C ARG A 122 -14.32 8.07 -4.48
N GLU A 123 -14.62 7.64 -5.70
CA GLU A 123 -15.95 7.18 -6.11
C GLU A 123 -16.23 5.74 -5.66
N ASN A 124 -15.22 5.07 -5.08
CA ASN A 124 -15.29 3.66 -4.68
C ASN A 124 -15.68 2.77 -5.88
N ASP A 125 -15.08 3.06 -7.03
CA ASP A 125 -15.35 2.38 -8.28
C ASP A 125 -14.94 0.90 -8.22
N ALA A 126 -15.85 0.03 -8.66
CA ALA A 126 -15.66 -1.40 -8.60
C ALA A 126 -14.60 -1.92 -9.57
N ALA A 127 -14.46 -1.29 -10.74
CA ALA A 127 -13.47 -1.68 -11.73
C ALA A 127 -12.06 -1.31 -11.27
N PHE A 128 -11.90 -0.15 -10.62
CA PHE A 128 -10.64 0.26 -10.02
C PHE A 128 -10.19 -0.67 -8.89
N ALA A 129 -11.11 -1.05 -7.99
CA ALA A 129 -10.82 -2.06 -6.97
C ALA A 129 -10.45 -3.42 -7.58
N ALA A 130 -11.12 -3.81 -8.68
CA ALA A 130 -10.80 -5.03 -9.40
C ALA A 130 -9.38 -4.97 -10.02
N SER A 131 -8.99 -3.85 -10.62
CA SER A 131 -7.64 -3.65 -11.17
C SER A 131 -6.56 -3.79 -10.11
N LEU A 132 -6.72 -3.15 -8.94
CA LEU A 132 -5.78 -3.31 -7.82
C LEU A 132 -5.69 -4.76 -7.32
N SER A 133 -6.81 -5.49 -7.33
CA SER A 133 -6.83 -6.89 -6.89
C SER A 133 -6.09 -7.85 -7.84
N ARG A 134 -5.92 -7.48 -9.12
CA ARG A 134 -5.18 -8.29 -10.10
C ARG A 134 -3.68 -8.28 -9.86
N LEU A 135 -3.18 -7.25 -9.17
CA LEU A 135 -1.75 -7.13 -8.84
C LEU A 135 -1.26 -8.25 -7.93
N VAL A 136 -2.15 -8.88 -7.15
CA VAL A 136 -1.74 -9.76 -6.04
C VAL A 136 -2.36 -11.14 -6.08
N SER A 137 -1.68 -12.09 -5.44
CA SER A 137 -2.18 -13.45 -5.32
C SER A 137 -3.47 -13.49 -4.51
N ARG A 138 -4.41 -14.37 -4.88
CA ARG A 138 -5.65 -14.61 -4.13
C ARG A 138 -5.33 -15.21 -2.75
N LEU A 139 -5.10 -14.36 -1.76
CA LEU A 139 -4.96 -14.77 -0.37
C LEU A 139 -6.30 -14.61 0.37
N PRO A 140 -6.60 -15.45 1.38
CA PRO A 140 -7.77 -15.24 2.22
C PRO A 140 -7.67 -13.90 2.97
N THR A 141 -8.79 -13.17 3.07
CA THR A 141 -8.91 -11.89 3.78
C THR A 141 -8.39 -12.02 5.21
N ILE A 142 -7.42 -11.19 5.61
CA ILE A 142 -7.00 -11.07 7.01
C ILE A 142 -7.19 -9.65 7.47
N TRP A 143 -7.99 -9.48 8.50
CA TRP A 143 -8.13 -8.20 9.19
C TRP A 143 -6.93 -7.98 10.10
N MET A 144 -6.01 -7.11 9.70
CA MET A 144 -5.04 -6.54 10.65
C MET A 144 -5.68 -5.34 11.33
N LYS A 145 -5.66 -5.35 12.68
CA LYS A 145 -6.25 -4.29 13.50
C LYS A 145 -5.72 -2.87 13.23
N GLU A 146 -4.61 -2.74 12.50
CA GLU A 146 -3.99 -1.43 12.21
C GLU A 146 -3.84 -1.12 10.71
N CYS A 147 -4.21 -2.05 9.82
CA CYS A 147 -4.27 -1.85 8.37
C CYS A 147 -5.50 -2.56 7.82
N TRP A 148 -6.39 -1.79 7.19
CA TRP A 148 -7.56 -2.31 6.46
C TRP A 148 -7.09 -3.18 5.28
N LEU A 149 -6.81 -4.45 5.55
CA LEU A 149 -6.50 -5.46 4.54
C LEU A 149 -7.81 -5.88 3.87
N SER A 150 -8.02 -5.39 2.65
CA SER A 150 -9.08 -5.85 1.75
C SER A 150 -8.48 -6.85 0.77
N ILE A 151 -8.76 -8.14 0.94
CA ILE A 151 -8.64 -9.12 -0.14
C ILE A 151 -9.94 -9.92 -0.18
N TYR A 152 -10.63 -9.90 -1.33
CA TYR A 152 -11.95 -10.45 -1.68
C TYR A 152 -13.21 -9.73 -1.16
N GLY A 153 -13.82 -9.00 -2.10
CA GLY A 153 -15.19 -8.51 -2.04
C GLY A 153 -15.27 -7.05 -1.64
N ILE A 154 -15.60 -6.20 -2.60
CA ILE A 154 -16.22 -4.90 -2.35
C ILE A 154 -17.40 -5.17 -1.41
N ARG A 155 -17.17 -4.98 -0.11
CA ARG A 155 -18.22 -4.89 0.87
C ARG A 155 -17.98 -3.61 1.62
N GLN A 156 -18.63 -2.57 1.12
CA GLN A 156 -19.05 -1.46 1.95
C GLN A 156 -19.60 -1.99 3.27
N ARG A 157 -18.96 -1.56 4.36
CA ARG A 157 -19.42 -1.42 5.76
C ARG A 157 -18.12 -1.24 6.57
N ASP A 158 -17.80 -0.10 7.18
CA ASP A 158 -18.67 0.88 7.78
C ASP A 158 -18.08 2.29 7.68
N SER A 159 -18.99 3.23 7.39
CA SER A 159 -19.03 4.63 7.80
C SER A 159 -18.01 5.00 8.89
N PHE A 160 -16.95 5.75 8.56
CA PHE A 160 -16.26 6.61 9.53
C PHE A 160 -15.43 7.68 8.81
N TRP A 161 -16.11 8.60 8.13
CA TRP A 161 -15.65 9.97 7.89
C TRP A 161 -16.88 10.87 7.72
N PHE A 162 -17.56 11.17 8.81
CA PHE A 162 -18.27 12.43 9.06
C PHE A 162 -18.50 12.52 10.57
N LEU A 163 -17.54 13.16 11.26
CA LEU A 163 -17.66 14.11 12.36
C LEU A 163 -16.24 14.50 12.77
#